data_AF-A0A7J8GMC9-F1
#
_entry.id   AF-A0A7J8GMC9-F1
#
_cell.length_a   1.000
_cell.length_b   1.000
_cell.length_c   1.000
_cell.angle_alpha   90.00
_cell.angle_beta   90.00
_cell.angle_gamma   90.00
#
_symmetry.space_group_name_H-M   'P 1'
#
loop_
_entity.id
_entity.type
_entity.pdbx_description
1 polymer ?
#
loop_
_entity_poly.entity_id
_entity_poly.type
_entity_poly.pdbx_seq_one_letter_code
_entity_poly.pdbx_strand_id
1 'polypeptide(L)'
;MSRKIVKTSKTMNVSSSLESEDISLETTVPTDDMSSSEERDGKNKITRQLIERKELLHNIQLLKIELSQKNMMIDNLKVDYLTKIEELEEKLNDALHQKQVLTMRLDNQLTFQQKDARKYQELMKQEMETILLRQKQLEETNLQLREKAGDIRRNLRDFELTEEQYLKLKGFPEDQLSIPEYVSIRFYELMDPLKKEICELQVKKNNLSEELTENRGQLRHLTETYEEDRRNYSELQNRCQRLALELADTKQLIQQGDYRQENYDKVKSERDALEQEVIELRRKHELLEASHIIQAKERSELSKEVATLQQTVTLLQRDKEYLNRQNMELSVRCAHEEDRLERLQVQLEETKKAREEMYEKYVSSRDHYKTEYENKLHDELEQIKLKTNQEIDQLRNASREMYERENRKER
;
A
#
# COMPACT_ATOMS: atom_id res chain seq x y z
N MET A 1 -80.72 51.77 -38.95
CA MET A 1 -81.40 50.92 -39.95
C MET A 1 -82.85 50.72 -39.52
N SER A 2 -83.82 50.76 -40.44
CA SER A 2 -85.25 50.33 -40.31
C SER A 2 -86.10 50.94 -39.15
N ARG A 3 -87.24 51.62 -39.37
CA ARG A 3 -88.54 51.19 -39.97
C ARG A 3 -89.12 49.97 -39.21
N LYS A 4 -90.35 49.90 -38.69
CA LYS A 4 -91.67 50.63 -38.77
C LYS A 4 -92.35 50.51 -37.36
N ILE A 5 -93.53 51.03 -36.94
CA ILE A 5 -94.70 51.82 -37.46
C ILE A 5 -95.33 52.50 -36.18
N VAL A 6 -95.76 53.78 -36.15
CA VAL A 6 -97.11 54.34 -36.45
C VAL A 6 -98.25 53.65 -35.63
N LYS A 7 -99.14 54.32 -34.88
CA LYS A 7 -100.00 55.46 -35.27
C LYS A 7 -100.53 56.24 -34.04
N THR A 8 -100.51 57.56 -34.11
CA THR A 8 -101.29 58.47 -33.23
C THR A 8 -102.06 59.48 -34.07
N SER A 9 -103.05 60.14 -33.46
CA SER A 9 -103.98 61.18 -33.97
C SER A 9 -105.35 60.71 -34.49
N LYS A 10 -106.41 61.19 -33.82
CA LYS A 10 -107.13 62.39 -34.29
C LYS A 10 -107.83 63.11 -33.14
N THR A 11 -107.56 64.40 -32.98
CA THR A 11 -108.32 65.34 -32.17
C THR A 11 -109.16 66.23 -33.09
N MET A 12 -110.39 66.53 -32.67
CA MET A 12 -111.27 67.63 -33.10
C MET A 12 -112.42 67.61 -32.07
N ASN A 13 -112.67 68.64 -31.24
CA ASN A 13 -112.98 70.04 -31.50
C ASN A 13 -114.17 70.22 -32.46
N VAL A 14 -115.33 70.64 -31.93
CA VAL A 14 -116.14 71.81 -32.34
C VAL A 14 -116.94 72.30 -31.10
N SER A 15 -117.26 73.59 -31.06
CA SER A 15 -117.86 74.32 -29.93
C SER A 15 -119.38 74.55 -30.05
N SER A 16 -120.05 74.73 -28.90
CA SER A 16 -121.22 75.61 -28.67
C SER A 16 -121.45 75.69 -27.15
N SER A 17 -121.36 76.82 -26.41
CA SER A 17 -121.67 78.24 -26.66
C SER A 17 -123.17 78.56 -26.63
N LEU A 18 -123.50 79.73 -26.05
CA LEU A 18 -124.79 80.22 -25.52
C LEU A 18 -125.01 79.75 -24.06
N GLU A 19 -125.08 80.62 -23.03
CA GLU A 19 -125.89 81.86 -22.81
C GLU A 19 -127.35 81.49 -22.52
N SER A 20 -127.86 81.71 -21.29
CA SER A 20 -128.68 82.87 -20.85
C SER A 20 -129.89 83.17 -21.76
N GLU A 21 -131.08 83.45 -21.25
CA GLU A 21 -131.42 84.14 -19.99
C GLU A 21 -132.79 83.68 -19.41
N ASP A 22 -133.35 84.42 -18.44
CA ASP A 22 -134.64 84.15 -17.78
C ASP A 22 -135.87 84.19 -18.70
N ILE A 23 -137.03 83.69 -18.24
CA ILE A 23 -138.22 84.54 -17.97
C ILE A 23 -139.35 83.77 -17.27
N SER A 24 -139.89 84.47 -16.27
CA SER A 24 -140.90 84.09 -15.29
C SER A 24 -142.37 84.11 -15.77
N LEU A 25 -143.20 83.34 -15.05
CA LEU A 25 -144.54 83.72 -14.52
C LEU A 25 -145.79 83.83 -15.42
N GLU A 26 -146.94 83.80 -14.70
CA GLU A 26 -148.35 84.06 -15.08
C GLU A 26 -149.00 83.11 -16.11
N THR A 27 -150.14 82.44 -15.89
CA THR A 27 -151.31 82.58 -14.98
C THR A 27 -152.28 83.73 -15.30
N THR A 28 -153.41 83.45 -15.96
CA THR A 28 -154.75 84.05 -15.68
C THR A 28 -155.88 83.40 -16.50
N VAL A 29 -157.14 83.71 -16.15
CA VAL A 29 -158.39 83.18 -16.73
C VAL A 29 -159.21 84.32 -17.36
N PRO A 30 -159.94 84.08 -18.46
CA PRO A 30 -161.24 84.77 -18.70
C PRO A 30 -162.36 83.84 -19.25
N THR A 31 -163.53 84.43 -19.53
CA THR A 31 -164.89 83.82 -19.46
C THR A 31 -165.75 83.90 -20.75
N ASP A 32 -166.67 82.93 -20.91
CA ASP A 32 -168.01 82.95 -21.56
C ASP A 32 -168.16 83.39 -23.06
N ASP A 33 -169.26 83.17 -23.82
CA ASP A 33 -170.61 82.61 -23.58
C ASP A 33 -171.27 82.07 -24.91
N MET A 34 -172.57 81.67 -24.86
CA MET A 34 -173.60 81.48 -25.94
C MET A 34 -173.77 80.09 -26.61
N SER A 35 -174.93 79.65 -27.14
CA SER A 35 -176.38 79.86 -26.80
C SER A 35 -177.34 79.01 -27.69
N SER A 36 -178.44 78.44 -27.15
CA SER A 36 -179.69 77.98 -27.86
C SER A 36 -179.58 76.77 -28.86
N SER A 37 -180.65 76.14 -29.42
CA SER A 37 -182.12 76.17 -29.21
C SER A 37 -182.86 74.83 -29.56
N GLU A 38 -183.95 74.54 -28.82
CA GLU A 38 -185.32 74.07 -29.20
C GLU A 38 -185.75 72.87 -30.12
N GLU A 39 -186.94 72.33 -29.76
CA GLU A 39 -187.99 71.60 -30.55
C GLU A 39 -187.73 70.18 -31.16
N ARG A 40 -188.72 69.29 -31.42
CA ARG A 40 -190.21 69.25 -31.23
C ARG A 40 -190.76 67.79 -31.12
N ASP A 41 -191.97 67.62 -30.56
CA ASP A 41 -192.98 66.51 -30.66
C ASP A 41 -192.60 64.99 -30.68
N GLY A 42 -193.42 64.05 -30.18
CA GLY A 42 -194.77 64.14 -29.58
C GLY A 42 -195.49 62.76 -29.47
N LYS A 43 -196.83 62.79 -29.38
CA LYS A 43 -197.84 61.68 -29.51
C LYS A 43 -198.24 60.79 -28.29
N ASN A 44 -199.46 61.09 -27.81
CA ASN A 44 -200.63 60.19 -27.63
C ASN A 44 -200.62 58.95 -26.71
N LYS A 45 -201.60 58.93 -25.79
CA LYS A 45 -202.13 57.74 -25.06
C LYS A 45 -201.07 56.98 -24.25
N ILE A 46 -200.33 57.58 -23.32
CA ILE A 46 -200.87 58.19 -22.07
C ILE A 46 -201.92 57.23 -21.45
N THR A 47 -201.65 56.46 -20.40
CA THR A 47 -200.99 56.88 -19.15
C THR A 47 -199.82 56.02 -18.63
N ARG A 48 -199.57 54.80 -19.15
CA ARG A 48 -198.71 53.82 -18.45
C ARG A 48 -197.18 54.04 -18.54
N GLN A 49 -196.67 54.47 -19.70
CA GLN A 49 -195.21 54.60 -19.97
C GLN A 49 -194.50 55.72 -19.19
N LEU A 50 -195.24 56.57 -18.47
CA LEU A 50 -194.68 57.79 -17.85
C LEU A 50 -193.95 57.51 -16.52
N ILE A 51 -194.16 56.32 -15.93
CA ILE A 51 -193.55 55.90 -14.65
C ILE A 51 -192.16 55.32 -14.88
N GLU A 52 -192.02 54.32 -15.76
CA GLU A 52 -190.75 53.67 -16.11
C GLU A 52 -189.68 54.68 -16.57
N ARG A 53 -190.09 55.72 -17.31
CA ARG A 53 -189.19 56.80 -17.76
C ARG A 53 -188.63 57.64 -16.61
N LYS A 54 -189.32 57.76 -15.47
CA LYS A 54 -188.81 58.48 -14.28
C LYS A 54 -187.79 57.65 -13.51
N GLU A 55 -188.01 56.34 -13.37
CA GLU A 55 -187.06 55.43 -12.70
C GLU A 55 -185.74 55.34 -13.48
N LEU A 56 -185.82 55.21 -14.80
CA LEU A 56 -184.64 55.23 -15.68
C LEU A 56 -183.85 56.55 -15.58
N LEU A 57 -184.53 57.71 -15.49
CA LEU A 57 -183.86 59.00 -15.30
C LEU A 57 -183.13 59.10 -13.95
N HIS A 58 -183.70 58.56 -12.87
CA HIS A 58 -183.06 58.57 -11.56
C HIS A 58 -181.81 57.67 -11.52
N ASN A 59 -181.89 56.47 -12.10
CA ASN A 59 -180.73 55.57 -12.21
C ASN A 59 -179.59 56.18 -13.04
N ILE A 60 -179.90 56.94 -14.10
CA ILE A 60 -178.91 57.69 -14.88
C ILE A 60 -178.25 58.81 -14.06
N GLN A 61 -178.97 59.47 -13.14
CA GLN A 61 -178.38 60.47 -12.24
C GLN A 61 -177.44 59.83 -11.21
N LEU A 62 -177.81 58.70 -10.61
CA LEU A 62 -176.95 57.94 -9.69
C LEU A 62 -175.65 57.52 -10.37
N LEU A 63 -175.73 56.89 -11.56
CA LEU A 63 -174.55 56.48 -12.32
C LEU A 63 -173.64 57.67 -12.71
N LYS A 64 -174.20 58.85 -12.99
CA LYS A 64 -173.40 60.07 -13.21
C LYS A 64 -172.66 60.54 -11.95
N ILE A 65 -173.26 60.39 -10.77
CA ILE A 65 -172.62 60.75 -9.49
C ILE A 65 -171.51 59.75 -9.16
N GLU A 66 -171.73 58.45 -9.32
CA GLU A 66 -170.69 57.43 -9.13
C GLU A 66 -169.52 57.62 -10.09
N LEU A 67 -169.79 57.89 -11.39
CA LEU A 67 -168.75 58.12 -12.39
C LEU A 67 -167.96 59.41 -12.09
N SER A 68 -168.62 60.46 -11.61
CA SER A 68 -167.96 61.68 -11.10
C SER A 68 -167.02 61.38 -9.93
N GLN A 69 -167.50 60.65 -8.92
CA GLN A 69 -166.68 60.25 -7.76
C GLN A 69 -165.49 59.35 -8.15
N LYS A 70 -165.68 58.43 -9.10
CA LYS A 70 -164.60 57.58 -9.63
C LYS A 70 -163.57 58.38 -10.41
N ASN A 71 -163.96 59.35 -11.22
CA ASN A 71 -163.02 60.26 -11.89
C ASN A 71 -162.22 61.07 -10.86
N MET A 72 -162.89 61.70 -9.88
CA MET A 72 -162.20 62.47 -8.84
C MET A 72 -161.20 61.63 -8.03
N MET A 73 -161.53 60.36 -7.75
CA MET A 73 -160.61 59.43 -7.09
C MET A 73 -159.44 59.01 -7.99
N ILE A 74 -159.66 58.85 -9.30
CA ILE A 74 -158.59 58.60 -10.28
C ILE A 74 -157.65 59.82 -10.39
N ASP A 75 -158.20 61.03 -10.40
CA ASP A 75 -157.40 62.25 -10.56
C ASP A 75 -156.60 62.58 -9.29
N ASN A 76 -157.15 62.35 -8.09
CA ASN A 76 -156.36 62.39 -6.85
C ASN A 76 -155.19 61.39 -6.89
N LEU A 77 -155.44 60.13 -7.30
CA LEU A 77 -154.38 59.12 -7.42
C LEU A 77 -153.32 59.52 -8.46
N LYS A 78 -153.67 60.22 -9.55
CA LYS A 78 -152.67 60.78 -10.49
C LYS A 78 -151.79 61.82 -9.82
N VAL A 79 -152.35 62.72 -9.01
CA VAL A 79 -151.58 63.74 -8.27
C VAL A 79 -150.65 63.09 -7.24
N ASP A 80 -151.13 62.08 -6.50
CA ASP A 80 -150.32 61.29 -5.58
C ASP A 80 -149.16 60.58 -6.30
N TYR A 81 -149.39 60.02 -7.49
CA TYR A 81 -148.31 59.39 -8.28
C TYR A 81 -147.37 60.40 -8.94
N LEU A 82 -147.85 61.56 -9.40
CA LEU A 82 -147.01 62.62 -9.98
C LEU A 82 -146.06 63.21 -8.94
N THR A 83 -146.58 63.61 -7.78
CA THR A 83 -145.74 64.07 -6.66
C THR A 83 -144.77 63.00 -6.17
N LYS A 84 -145.15 61.70 -6.23
CA LYS A 84 -144.23 60.59 -5.93
C LYS A 84 -143.11 60.45 -6.97
N ILE A 85 -143.37 60.74 -8.24
CA ILE A 85 -142.37 60.75 -9.32
C ILE A 85 -141.41 61.93 -9.13
N GLU A 86 -141.93 63.14 -8.93
CA GLU A 86 -141.13 64.35 -8.65
C GLU A 86 -140.20 64.13 -7.44
N GLU A 87 -140.72 63.57 -6.35
CA GLU A 87 -139.94 63.17 -5.16
C GLU A 87 -138.82 62.16 -5.44
N LEU A 88 -138.96 61.31 -6.47
CA LEU A 88 -137.99 60.27 -6.83
C LEU A 88 -136.97 60.80 -7.85
N GLU A 89 -137.38 61.72 -8.73
CA GLU A 89 -136.50 62.43 -9.65
C GLU A 89 -135.58 63.41 -8.90
N GLU A 90 -136.09 64.14 -7.91
CA GLU A 90 -135.27 64.98 -7.01
C GLU A 90 -134.20 64.13 -6.29
N LYS A 91 -134.60 63.01 -5.66
CA LYS A 91 -133.67 62.09 -4.97
C LYS A 91 -132.67 61.42 -5.92
N LEU A 92 -133.04 61.18 -7.18
CA LEU A 92 -132.14 60.68 -8.21
C LEU A 92 -131.11 61.75 -8.62
N ASN A 93 -131.54 63.01 -8.79
CA ASN A 93 -130.66 64.12 -9.11
C ASN A 93 -129.67 64.41 -7.97
N ASP A 94 -130.12 64.37 -6.71
CA ASP A 94 -129.26 64.45 -5.52
C ASP A 94 -128.20 63.33 -5.51
N ALA A 95 -128.61 62.07 -5.75
CA ALA A 95 -127.70 60.94 -5.79
C ALA A 95 -126.68 61.06 -6.96
N LEU A 96 -127.10 61.59 -8.11
CA LEU A 96 -126.21 61.87 -9.24
C LEU A 96 -125.22 63.00 -8.94
N HIS A 97 -125.65 64.08 -8.27
CA HIS A 97 -124.78 65.17 -7.86
C HIS A 97 -123.76 64.72 -6.81
N GLN A 98 -124.20 64.00 -5.76
CA GLN A 98 -123.31 63.41 -4.76
C GLN A 98 -122.28 62.47 -5.39
N LYS A 99 -122.70 61.64 -6.36
CA LYS A 99 -121.78 60.79 -7.14
C LYS A 99 -120.74 61.62 -7.91
N GLN A 100 -121.15 62.68 -8.63
CA GLN A 100 -120.22 63.55 -9.36
C GLN A 100 -119.20 64.22 -8.42
N VAL A 101 -119.66 64.75 -7.28
CA VAL A 101 -118.79 65.36 -6.26
C VAL A 101 -117.78 64.34 -5.70
N LEU A 102 -118.21 63.11 -5.42
CA LEU A 102 -117.32 62.04 -4.96
C LEU A 102 -116.32 61.60 -6.03
N THR A 103 -116.72 61.49 -7.30
CA THR A 103 -115.81 61.20 -8.42
C THR A 103 -114.75 62.30 -8.57
N MET A 104 -115.16 63.57 -8.63
CA MET A 104 -114.22 64.70 -8.70
C MET A 104 -113.28 64.74 -7.48
N ARG A 105 -113.75 64.40 -6.29
CA ARG A 105 -112.90 64.34 -5.08
C ARG A 105 -111.86 63.22 -5.17
N LEU A 106 -112.23 62.05 -5.69
CA LEU A 106 -111.34 60.91 -5.90
C LEU A 106 -110.30 61.22 -6.97
N ASP A 107 -110.70 61.76 -8.13
CA ASP A 107 -109.80 62.12 -9.22
C ASP A 107 -108.79 63.21 -8.80
N ASN A 108 -109.22 64.18 -7.99
CA ASN A 108 -108.32 65.18 -7.41
C ASN A 108 -107.31 64.56 -6.42
N GLN A 109 -107.71 63.58 -5.59
CA GLN A 109 -106.76 62.83 -4.75
C GLN A 109 -105.78 61.99 -5.58
N LEU A 110 -106.27 61.30 -6.61
CA LEU A 110 -105.48 60.39 -7.43
C LEU A 110 -104.45 61.17 -8.29
N THR A 111 -104.87 62.31 -8.86
CA THR A 111 -103.95 63.21 -9.58
C THR A 111 -102.96 63.93 -8.66
N PHE A 112 -103.32 64.22 -7.41
CA PHE A 112 -102.37 64.75 -6.41
C PHE A 112 -101.31 63.69 -6.05
N GLN A 113 -101.72 62.46 -5.73
CA GLN A 113 -100.80 61.35 -5.45
C GLN A 113 -99.87 61.06 -6.63
N GLN A 114 -100.38 61.08 -7.87
CA GLN A 114 -99.53 60.92 -9.07
C GLN A 114 -98.51 62.05 -9.24
N LYS A 115 -98.86 63.30 -8.89
CA LYS A 115 -97.91 64.44 -8.96
C LYS A 115 -96.82 64.30 -7.91
N ASP A 116 -97.16 63.95 -6.67
CA ASP A 116 -96.17 63.81 -5.61
C ASP A 116 -95.28 62.57 -5.81
N ALA A 117 -95.82 61.45 -6.27
CA ALA A 117 -95.01 60.28 -6.65
C ALA A 117 -93.98 60.61 -7.75
N ARG A 118 -94.33 61.49 -8.71
CA ARG A 118 -93.36 61.98 -9.72
C ARG A 118 -92.29 62.87 -9.10
N LYS A 119 -92.65 63.82 -8.23
CA LYS A 119 -91.66 64.65 -7.50
C LYS A 119 -90.67 63.80 -6.70
N TYR A 120 -91.16 62.80 -5.96
CA TYR A 120 -90.29 61.87 -5.22
C TYR A 120 -89.38 61.06 -6.16
N GLN A 121 -89.90 60.60 -7.31
CA GLN A 121 -89.07 59.90 -8.30
C GLN A 121 -88.04 60.82 -8.98
N GLU A 122 -88.35 62.11 -9.17
CA GLU A 122 -87.45 63.12 -9.73
C GLU A 122 -86.35 63.51 -8.73
N LEU A 123 -86.69 63.72 -7.46
CA LEU A 123 -85.73 63.95 -6.37
C LEU A 123 -84.79 62.73 -6.20
N MET A 124 -85.34 61.53 -6.11
CA MET A 124 -84.56 60.29 -5.97
C MET A 124 -83.63 60.05 -7.18
N LYS A 125 -84.01 60.49 -8.39
CA LYS A 125 -83.11 60.49 -9.56
C LYS A 125 -81.98 61.51 -9.41
N GLN A 126 -82.28 62.75 -9.01
CA GLN A 126 -81.27 63.79 -8.80
C GLN A 126 -80.26 63.37 -7.71
N GLU A 127 -80.73 62.82 -6.59
CA GLU A 127 -79.88 62.25 -5.55
C GLU A 127 -78.98 61.13 -6.10
N MET A 128 -79.56 60.15 -6.81
CA MET A 128 -78.81 59.07 -7.46
C MET A 128 -77.76 59.59 -8.47
N GLU A 129 -78.11 60.59 -9.28
CA GLU A 129 -77.20 61.22 -10.24
C GLU A 129 -76.03 61.93 -9.54
N THR A 130 -76.27 62.62 -8.42
CA THR A 130 -75.18 63.25 -7.64
C THR A 130 -74.28 62.20 -6.96
N ILE A 131 -74.84 61.10 -6.47
CA ILE A 131 -74.09 59.98 -5.89
C ILE A 131 -73.21 59.31 -6.96
N LEU A 132 -73.77 59.01 -8.14
CA LEU A 132 -73.04 58.42 -9.27
C LEU A 132 -71.93 59.34 -9.78
N LEU A 133 -72.19 60.65 -9.89
CA LEU A 133 -71.17 61.64 -10.25
C LEU A 133 -70.03 61.66 -9.20
N ARG A 134 -70.37 61.59 -7.91
CA ARG A 134 -69.38 61.57 -6.83
C ARG A 134 -68.58 60.26 -6.80
N GLN A 135 -69.21 59.12 -7.05
CA GLN A 135 -68.53 57.83 -7.18
C GLN A 135 -67.51 57.87 -8.33
N LYS A 136 -67.91 58.37 -9.51
CA LYS A 136 -67.02 58.48 -10.68
C LYS A 136 -65.78 59.34 -10.39
N GLN A 137 -65.93 60.47 -9.70
CA GLN A 137 -64.79 61.29 -9.23
C GLN A 137 -63.85 60.53 -8.29
N LEU A 138 -64.40 59.72 -7.39
CA LEU A 138 -63.61 58.91 -6.45
C LEU A 138 -62.88 57.76 -7.16
N GLU A 139 -63.48 57.15 -8.17
CA GLU A 139 -62.84 56.12 -9.01
C GLU A 139 -61.71 56.71 -9.87
N GLU A 140 -61.94 57.85 -10.53
CA GLU A 140 -60.93 58.58 -11.32
C GLU A 140 -59.73 59.01 -10.45
N THR A 141 -59.97 59.53 -9.24
CA THR A 141 -58.89 59.90 -8.31
C THR A 141 -58.17 58.68 -7.73
N ASN A 142 -58.86 57.56 -7.48
CA ASN A 142 -58.21 56.31 -7.04
C ASN A 142 -57.29 55.75 -8.14
N LEU A 143 -57.69 55.82 -9.41
CA LEU A 143 -56.86 55.42 -10.56
C LEU A 143 -55.57 56.25 -10.62
N GLN A 144 -55.68 57.58 -10.60
CA GLN A 144 -54.52 58.48 -10.63
C GLN A 144 -53.56 58.26 -9.46
N LEU A 145 -54.07 57.93 -8.27
CA LEU A 145 -53.23 57.60 -7.10
C LEU A 145 -52.49 56.27 -7.27
N ARG A 146 -53.12 55.25 -7.89
CA ARG A 146 -52.46 53.97 -8.23
C ARG A 146 -51.39 54.14 -9.29
N GLU A 147 -51.62 54.98 -10.30
CA GLU A 147 -50.66 55.31 -11.34
C GLU A 147 -49.44 56.00 -10.75
N LYS A 148 -49.62 57.08 -9.98
CA LYS A 148 -48.54 57.79 -9.26
C LYS A 148 -47.76 56.86 -8.32
N ALA A 149 -48.43 55.97 -7.59
CA ALA A 149 -47.78 54.96 -6.76
C ALA A 149 -47.08 53.85 -7.59
N GLY A 150 -47.43 53.68 -8.86
CA GLY A 150 -46.71 52.87 -9.84
C GLY A 150 -45.46 53.56 -10.40
N ASP A 151 -45.56 54.86 -10.71
CA ASP A 151 -44.43 55.69 -11.14
C ASP A 151 -43.35 55.77 -10.08
N ILE A 152 -43.73 56.08 -8.83
CA ILE A 152 -42.80 56.09 -7.70
C ILE A 152 -42.08 54.73 -7.57
N ARG A 153 -42.79 53.60 -7.61
CA ARG A 153 -42.17 52.26 -7.53
C ARG A 153 -41.32 51.88 -8.75
N ARG A 154 -41.44 52.56 -9.88
CA ARG A 154 -40.52 52.43 -11.02
C ARG A 154 -39.26 53.29 -10.82
N ASN A 155 -39.44 54.53 -10.37
CA ASN A 155 -38.36 55.48 -10.12
C ASN A 155 -37.49 55.10 -8.90
N LEU A 156 -38.00 54.28 -7.98
CA LEU A 156 -37.31 53.76 -6.80
C LEU A 156 -36.63 52.38 -7.03
N ARG A 157 -36.19 52.07 -8.25
CA ARG A 157 -35.44 50.82 -8.56
C ARG A 157 -33.94 51.02 -8.57
N ASP A 158 -33.46 52.04 -9.29
CA ASP A 158 -32.07 52.12 -9.73
C ASP A 158 -31.36 53.29 -9.01
N PHE A 159 -30.92 53.03 -7.78
CA PHE A 159 -30.29 54.03 -6.90
C PHE A 159 -28.76 54.09 -7.04
N GLU A 160 -28.27 54.52 -8.20
CA GLU A 160 -26.84 54.73 -8.43
C GLU A 160 -26.46 56.22 -8.43
N LEU A 161 -26.05 56.72 -7.27
CA LEU A 161 -25.37 58.01 -7.13
C LEU A 161 -23.85 57.84 -7.19
N THR A 162 -23.19 58.77 -7.89
CA THR A 162 -21.76 59.04 -7.69
C THR A 162 -21.54 59.96 -6.48
N GLU A 163 -20.34 59.94 -5.90
CA GLU A 163 -19.97 60.77 -4.74
C GLU A 163 -20.21 62.28 -5.01
N GLU A 164 -19.93 62.73 -6.25
CA GLU A 164 -20.27 64.07 -6.72
C GLU A 164 -21.77 64.40 -6.69
N GLN A 165 -22.63 63.46 -7.10
CA GLN A 165 -24.08 63.67 -7.16
C GLN A 165 -24.68 63.66 -5.76
N TYR A 166 -24.21 62.76 -4.89
CA TYR A 166 -24.54 62.72 -3.47
C TYR A 166 -24.18 64.04 -2.76
N LEU A 167 -22.97 64.57 -2.98
CA LEU A 167 -22.54 65.85 -2.39
C LEU A 167 -23.40 67.03 -2.86
N LYS A 168 -23.83 67.03 -4.13
CA LYS A 168 -24.74 68.06 -4.68
C LYS A 168 -26.14 67.95 -4.06
N LEU A 169 -26.72 66.75 -4.02
CA LEU A 169 -28.08 66.52 -3.49
C LEU A 169 -28.16 66.74 -1.97
N LYS A 170 -27.14 66.35 -1.20
CA LYS A 170 -27.06 66.55 0.26
C LYS A 170 -26.96 68.02 0.68
N GLY A 171 -26.70 68.94 -0.26
CA GLY A 171 -26.74 70.38 -0.01
C GLY A 171 -28.16 70.97 0.08
N PHE A 172 -29.20 70.23 -0.32
CA PHE A 172 -30.59 70.69 -0.30
C PHE A 172 -31.33 70.20 0.96
N PRO A 173 -32.26 71.01 1.52
CA PRO A 173 -33.11 70.57 2.62
C PRO A 173 -34.13 69.51 2.16
N GLU A 174 -34.57 68.64 3.07
CA GLU A 174 -35.44 67.51 2.76
C GLU A 174 -36.78 67.91 2.10
N ASP A 175 -37.31 69.10 2.41
CA ASP A 175 -38.53 69.66 1.80
C ASP A 175 -38.39 70.00 0.29
N GLN A 176 -37.17 70.08 -0.24
CA GLN A 176 -36.88 70.41 -1.64
C GLN A 176 -36.45 69.21 -2.48
N LEU A 177 -36.17 68.06 -1.85
CA LEU A 177 -35.75 66.84 -2.52
C LEU A 177 -36.95 66.04 -3.02
N SER A 178 -36.87 65.49 -4.23
CA SER A 178 -37.85 64.50 -4.67
C SER A 178 -37.67 63.18 -3.89
N ILE A 179 -38.74 62.39 -3.78
CA ILE A 179 -38.72 61.10 -3.08
C ILE A 179 -37.59 60.18 -3.60
N PRO A 180 -37.34 60.05 -4.92
CA PRO A 180 -36.19 59.30 -5.43
C PRO A 180 -34.84 59.86 -4.98
N GLU A 181 -34.63 61.18 -5.01
CA GLU A 181 -33.36 61.79 -4.59
C GLU A 181 -33.10 61.60 -3.10
N TYR A 182 -34.11 61.81 -2.25
CA TYR A 182 -34.02 61.57 -0.82
C TYR A 182 -33.64 60.11 -0.50
N VAL A 183 -34.34 59.13 -1.11
CA VAL A 183 -34.02 57.71 -0.92
C VAL A 183 -32.64 57.37 -1.49
N SER A 184 -32.23 57.99 -2.60
CA SER A 184 -30.89 57.83 -3.17
C SER A 184 -29.78 58.28 -2.22
N ILE A 185 -29.95 59.45 -1.57
CA ILE A 185 -28.99 59.94 -0.55
C ILE A 185 -28.88 58.91 0.58
N ARG A 186 -30.01 58.48 1.16
CA ARG A 186 -30.01 57.54 2.29
C ARG A 186 -29.46 56.16 1.90
N PHE A 187 -29.69 55.72 0.67
CA PHE A 187 -29.11 54.49 0.13
C PHE A 187 -27.59 54.62 -0.06
N TYR A 188 -27.11 55.75 -0.60
CA TYR A 188 -25.68 56.03 -0.74
C TYR A 188 -24.96 56.08 0.61
N GLU A 189 -25.54 56.77 1.62
CA GLU A 189 -24.98 56.86 2.99
C GLU A 189 -24.77 55.48 3.65
N LEU A 190 -25.58 54.48 3.30
CA LEU A 190 -25.45 53.10 3.80
C LEU A 190 -24.57 52.21 2.92
N MET A 191 -24.61 52.38 1.60
CA MET A 191 -23.93 51.51 0.63
C MET A 191 -22.48 51.90 0.35
N ASP A 192 -22.14 53.19 0.40
CA ASP A 192 -20.77 53.69 0.16
C ASP A 192 -19.74 53.14 1.18
N PRO A 193 -19.95 53.16 2.51
CA PRO A 193 -19.00 52.57 3.45
C PRO A 193 -18.85 51.06 3.26
N LEU A 194 -19.93 50.33 2.97
CA LEU A 194 -19.89 48.89 2.69
C LEU A 194 -19.13 48.58 1.38
N LYS A 195 -19.28 49.40 0.34
CA LYS A 195 -18.49 49.30 -0.90
C LYS A 195 -17.00 49.54 -0.61
N LYS A 196 -16.66 50.57 0.17
CA LYS A 196 -15.29 50.90 0.58
C LYS A 196 -14.66 49.77 1.42
N GLU A 197 -15.39 49.19 2.37
CA GLU A 197 -14.95 48.02 3.14
C GLU A 197 -14.72 46.78 2.25
N ILE A 198 -15.63 46.48 1.31
CA ILE A 198 -15.46 45.38 0.35
C ILE A 198 -14.21 45.58 -0.50
N CYS A 199 -13.94 46.81 -0.98
CA CYS A 199 -12.71 47.12 -1.72
C CYS A 199 -11.45 46.92 -0.86
N GLU A 200 -11.44 47.39 0.39
CA GLU A 200 -10.33 47.15 1.31
C GLU A 200 -10.10 45.66 1.57
N LEU A 201 -11.16 44.89 1.84
CA LEU A 201 -11.08 43.46 2.09
C LEU A 201 -10.58 42.69 0.86
N GLN A 202 -10.97 43.11 -0.34
CA GLN A 202 -10.48 42.53 -1.60
C GLN A 202 -8.99 42.81 -1.81
N VAL A 203 -8.50 44.02 -1.49
CA VAL A 203 -7.06 44.34 -1.54
C VAL A 203 -6.30 43.54 -0.48
N LYS A 204 -6.75 43.55 0.78
CA LYS A 204 -6.15 42.78 1.88
C LYS A 204 -6.04 41.28 1.53
N LYS A 205 -7.09 40.70 0.93
CA LYS A 205 -7.12 39.32 0.42
C LYS A 205 -6.09 39.08 -0.67
N ASN A 206 -5.94 39.99 -1.63
CA ASN A 206 -4.97 39.84 -2.72
C ASN A 206 -3.55 39.85 -2.17
N ASN A 207 -3.18 40.86 -1.37
CA ASN A 207 -1.87 40.97 -0.73
C ASN A 207 -1.51 39.70 0.08
N LEU A 208 -2.43 39.24 0.94
CA LEU A 208 -2.24 38.00 1.72
C LEU A 208 -2.11 36.75 0.83
N SER A 209 -2.72 36.74 -0.36
CA SER A 209 -2.58 35.63 -1.31
C SER A 209 -1.22 35.67 -2.05
N GLU A 210 -0.71 36.87 -2.34
CA GLU A 210 0.61 37.09 -2.92
C GLU A 210 1.70 36.69 -1.92
N GLU A 211 1.65 37.21 -0.69
CA GLU A 211 2.50 36.79 0.44
C GLU A 211 2.48 35.27 0.63
N LEU A 212 1.30 34.64 0.58
CA LEU A 212 1.17 33.18 0.70
C LEU A 212 1.86 32.44 -0.47
N THR A 213 1.82 32.99 -1.69
CA THR A 213 2.53 32.40 -2.85
C THR A 213 4.04 32.59 -2.77
N GLU A 214 4.53 33.74 -2.30
CA GLU A 214 5.95 33.99 -2.10
C GLU A 214 6.53 33.08 -1.01
N ASN A 215 5.88 32.99 0.15
CA ASN A 215 6.27 32.08 1.23
C ASN A 215 6.28 30.61 0.77
N ARG A 216 5.31 30.20 -0.08
CA ARG A 216 5.32 28.88 -0.74
C ARG A 216 6.41 28.72 -1.79
N GLY A 217 6.92 29.78 -2.37
CA GLY A 217 8.11 29.78 -3.24
C GLY A 217 9.38 29.56 -2.42
N GLN A 218 9.60 30.41 -1.41
CA GLN A 218 10.75 30.36 -0.50
C GLN A 218 10.86 28.99 0.20
N LEU A 219 9.75 28.43 0.70
CA LEU A 219 9.74 27.13 1.37
C LEU A 219 10.10 25.96 0.42
N ARG A 220 9.69 26.03 -0.85
CA ARG A 220 10.10 25.03 -1.86
C ARG A 220 11.59 25.13 -2.15
N HIS A 221 12.09 26.33 -2.47
CA HIS A 221 13.52 26.55 -2.71
C HIS A 221 14.38 26.10 -1.51
N LEU A 222 13.96 26.39 -0.27
CA LEU A 222 14.68 25.97 0.93
C LEU A 222 14.70 24.43 1.08
N THR A 223 13.59 23.78 0.76
CA THR A 223 13.48 22.31 0.76
C THR A 223 14.38 21.69 -0.32
N GLU A 224 14.39 22.26 -1.52
CA GLU A 224 15.22 21.84 -2.65
C GLU A 224 16.71 21.96 -2.29
N THR A 225 17.17 23.11 -1.77
CA THR A 225 18.57 23.27 -1.32
C THR A 225 18.94 22.32 -0.18
N TYR A 226 18.03 22.06 0.76
CA TYR A 226 18.27 21.10 1.85
C TYR A 226 18.40 19.66 1.35
N GLU A 227 17.61 19.27 0.33
CA GLU A 227 17.78 17.97 -0.31
C GLU A 227 19.09 17.87 -1.09
N GLU A 228 19.51 18.93 -1.78
CA GLU A 228 20.80 18.97 -2.48
C GLU A 228 21.98 18.87 -1.50
N ASP A 229 22.01 19.66 -0.43
CA ASP A 229 23.03 19.57 0.62
C ASP A 229 23.06 18.19 1.29
N ARG A 230 21.90 17.56 1.50
CA ARG A 230 21.82 16.19 2.03
C ARG A 230 22.40 15.15 1.06
N ARG A 231 22.20 15.32 -0.25
CA ARG A 231 22.82 14.46 -1.28
C ARG A 231 24.34 14.69 -1.31
N ASN A 232 24.77 15.95 -1.39
CA ASN A 232 26.18 16.37 -1.37
C ASN A 232 26.94 15.82 -0.14
N TYR A 233 26.35 15.95 1.06
CA TYR A 233 26.91 15.40 2.29
C TYR A 233 27.05 13.87 2.23
N SER A 234 26.06 13.17 1.68
CA SER A 234 26.08 11.71 1.53
C SER A 234 27.17 11.27 0.55
N GLU A 235 27.38 11.99 -0.55
CA GLU A 235 28.45 11.74 -1.51
C GLU A 235 29.85 12.03 -0.91
N LEU A 236 29.99 13.13 -0.16
CA LEU A 236 31.20 13.44 0.60
C LEU A 236 31.52 12.35 1.63
N GLN A 237 30.53 11.87 2.39
CA GLN A 237 30.70 10.79 3.35
C GLN A 237 31.16 9.49 2.66
N ASN A 238 30.53 9.11 1.54
CA ASN A 238 30.95 7.96 0.73
C ASN A 238 32.38 8.12 0.19
N ARG A 239 32.77 9.33 -0.24
CA ARG A 239 34.13 9.63 -0.71
C ARG A 239 35.16 9.52 0.42
N CYS A 240 34.85 10.05 1.61
CA CYS A 240 35.70 9.93 2.79
C CYS A 240 35.90 8.47 3.22
N GLN A 241 34.86 7.63 3.12
CA GLN A 241 34.98 6.19 3.40
C GLN A 241 35.91 5.48 2.39
N ARG A 242 35.80 5.77 1.09
CA ARG A 242 36.72 5.21 0.07
C ARG A 242 38.17 5.63 0.32
N LEU A 243 38.41 6.93 0.53
CA LEU A 243 39.73 7.47 0.84
C LEU A 243 40.33 6.89 2.13
N ALA A 244 39.50 6.56 3.13
CA ALA A 244 39.96 5.90 4.35
C ALA A 244 40.40 4.45 4.12
N LEU A 245 39.77 3.71 3.20
CA LEU A 245 40.18 2.37 2.79
C LEU A 245 41.46 2.41 1.94
N GLU A 246 41.52 3.30 0.92
CA GLU A 246 42.72 3.52 0.11
C GLU A 246 43.94 3.91 0.97
N LEU A 247 43.72 4.70 2.02
CA LEU A 247 44.74 5.07 3.02
C LEU A 247 45.12 3.93 3.98
N ALA A 248 44.26 2.94 4.18
CA ALA A 248 44.60 1.72 4.93
C ALA A 248 45.41 0.74 4.06
N ASP A 249 44.98 0.51 2.81
CA ASP A 249 45.66 -0.38 1.87
C ASP A 249 47.07 0.12 1.55
N THR A 250 47.24 1.42 1.30
CA THR A 250 48.56 2.03 1.07
C THR A 250 49.47 1.94 2.30
N LYS A 251 48.95 2.11 3.51
CA LYS A 251 49.71 1.85 4.74
C LYS A 251 50.14 0.38 4.88
N GLN A 252 49.26 -0.57 4.53
CA GLN A 252 49.60 -1.98 4.57
C GLN A 252 50.69 -2.33 3.54
N LEU A 253 50.63 -1.75 2.34
CA LEU A 253 51.66 -1.91 1.31
C LEU A 253 53.02 -1.34 1.74
N ILE A 254 53.02 -0.16 2.39
CA ILE A 254 54.23 0.44 2.97
C ILE A 254 54.82 -0.49 4.05
N GLN A 255 54.01 -0.93 5.03
CA GLN A 255 54.46 -1.86 6.08
C GLN A 255 55.02 -3.18 5.53
N GLN A 256 54.45 -3.71 4.43
CA GLN A 256 55.00 -4.88 3.75
C GLN A 256 56.32 -4.59 3.01
N GLY A 257 56.51 -3.37 2.51
CA GLY A 257 57.77 -2.90 1.93
C GLY A 257 58.84 -2.77 3.01
N ASP A 258 58.54 -2.06 4.08
CA ASP A 258 59.43 -1.84 5.23
C ASP A 258 59.89 -3.18 5.82
N TYR A 259 58.96 -4.11 6.09
CA TYR A 259 59.29 -5.44 6.60
C TYR A 259 60.21 -6.25 5.66
N ARG A 260 60.06 -6.11 4.34
CA ARG A 260 60.96 -6.75 3.37
C ARG A 260 62.34 -6.10 3.37
N GLN A 261 62.41 -4.78 3.54
CA GLN A 261 63.66 -4.02 3.59
C GLN A 261 64.44 -4.30 4.89
N GLU A 262 63.79 -4.26 6.05
CA GLU A 262 64.42 -4.55 7.36
C GLU A 262 64.99 -5.97 7.47
N ASN A 263 64.38 -6.94 6.78
CA ASN A 263 64.82 -8.33 6.78
C ASN A 263 65.71 -8.69 5.57
N TYR A 264 65.87 -7.80 4.59
CA TYR A 264 66.69 -8.05 3.41
C TYR A 264 68.14 -8.40 3.78
N ASP A 265 68.77 -7.58 4.64
CA ASP A 265 70.17 -7.80 5.01
C ASP A 265 70.38 -9.10 5.83
N LYS A 266 69.39 -9.51 6.63
CA LYS A 266 69.43 -10.80 7.37
C LYS A 266 69.39 -11.97 6.39
N VAL A 267 68.35 -12.05 5.57
CA VAL A 267 68.17 -13.11 4.56
C VAL A 267 69.33 -13.13 3.57
N LYS A 268 69.86 -11.95 3.21
CA LYS A 268 71.07 -11.81 2.41
C LYS A 268 72.28 -12.42 3.13
N SER A 269 72.52 -12.09 4.39
CA SER A 269 73.66 -12.62 5.17
C SER A 269 73.58 -14.13 5.40
N GLU A 270 72.39 -14.68 5.66
CA GLU A 270 72.13 -16.11 5.75
C GLU A 270 72.44 -16.82 4.42
N ARG A 271 72.01 -16.23 3.30
CA ARG A 271 72.24 -16.76 1.95
C ARG A 271 73.71 -16.64 1.52
N ASP A 272 74.39 -15.53 1.83
CA ASP A 272 75.83 -15.34 1.62
C ASP A 272 76.68 -16.29 2.50
N ALA A 273 76.21 -16.65 3.70
CA ALA A 273 76.86 -17.63 4.57
C ALA A 273 76.68 -19.07 4.06
N LEU A 274 75.46 -19.45 3.67
CA LEU A 274 75.18 -20.77 3.08
C LEU A 274 75.94 -20.97 1.75
N GLU A 275 76.11 -19.92 0.94
CA GLU A 275 76.99 -19.97 -0.25
C GLU A 275 78.45 -20.25 0.12
N GLN A 276 78.97 -19.66 1.20
CA GLN A 276 80.32 -19.94 1.70
C GLN A 276 80.46 -21.36 2.23
N GLU A 277 79.49 -21.87 3.00
CA GLU A 277 79.47 -23.26 3.47
C GLU A 277 79.48 -24.26 2.30
N VAL A 278 78.68 -24.01 1.24
CA VAL A 278 78.67 -24.84 0.04
C VAL A 278 80.02 -24.81 -0.69
N ILE A 279 80.69 -23.66 -0.76
CA ILE A 279 82.04 -23.55 -1.34
C ILE A 279 83.07 -24.32 -0.49
N GLU A 280 83.01 -24.23 0.84
CA GLU A 280 83.89 -24.99 1.72
C GLU A 280 83.65 -26.50 1.61
N LEU A 281 82.39 -26.95 1.59
CA LEU A 281 82.04 -28.36 1.48
C LEU A 281 82.51 -28.94 0.14
N ARG A 282 82.42 -28.19 -0.96
CA ARG A 282 82.99 -28.59 -2.26
C ARG A 282 84.51 -28.75 -2.19
N ARG A 283 85.24 -27.78 -1.64
CA ARG A 283 86.70 -27.89 -1.46
C ARG A 283 87.11 -29.07 -0.57
N LYS A 284 86.37 -29.31 0.52
CA LYS A 284 86.58 -30.46 1.42
C LYS A 284 86.32 -31.78 0.68
N HIS A 285 85.30 -31.84 -0.17
CA HIS A 285 85.00 -33.00 -1.02
C HIS A 285 86.09 -33.24 -2.07
N GLU A 286 86.51 -32.23 -2.82
CA GLU A 286 87.59 -32.29 -3.82
C GLU A 286 88.91 -32.85 -3.22
N LEU A 287 89.27 -32.38 -2.01
CA LEU A 287 90.44 -32.88 -1.28
C LEU A 287 90.28 -34.35 -0.81
N LEU A 288 89.08 -34.74 -0.39
CA LEU A 288 88.78 -36.13 -0.01
C LEU A 288 88.75 -37.07 -1.22
N GLU A 289 88.25 -36.62 -2.37
CA GLU A 289 88.30 -37.38 -3.63
C GLU A 289 89.75 -37.58 -4.10
N ALA A 290 90.56 -36.52 -4.08
CA ALA A 290 91.99 -36.61 -4.42
C ALA A 290 92.73 -37.58 -3.49
N SER A 291 92.48 -37.52 -2.17
CA SER A 291 93.03 -38.45 -1.18
C SER A 291 92.58 -39.90 -1.42
N HIS A 292 91.29 -40.12 -1.70
CA HIS A 292 90.74 -41.44 -2.01
C HIS A 292 91.33 -42.02 -3.31
N ILE A 293 91.57 -41.20 -4.34
CA ILE A 293 92.24 -41.61 -5.58
C ILE A 293 93.69 -42.05 -5.32
N ILE A 294 94.41 -41.38 -4.41
CA ILE A 294 95.76 -41.78 -4.00
C ILE A 294 95.71 -43.11 -3.24
N GLN A 295 94.90 -43.21 -2.18
CA GLN A 295 94.74 -44.44 -1.39
C GLN A 295 94.25 -45.64 -2.22
N ALA A 296 93.41 -45.41 -3.23
CA ALA A 296 92.97 -46.46 -4.15
C ALA A 296 94.12 -46.97 -5.05
N LYS A 297 95.06 -46.10 -5.46
CA LYS A 297 96.28 -46.50 -6.20
C LYS A 297 97.22 -47.28 -5.30
N GLU A 298 97.54 -46.76 -4.11
CA GLU A 298 98.38 -47.41 -3.09
C GLU A 298 97.84 -48.82 -2.77
N ARG A 299 96.53 -48.94 -2.50
CA ARG A 299 95.86 -50.24 -2.28
C ARG A 299 95.99 -51.17 -3.49
N SER A 300 95.95 -50.65 -4.72
CA SER A 300 96.15 -51.45 -5.94
C SER A 300 97.61 -51.89 -6.14
N GLU A 301 98.57 -51.13 -5.62
CA GLU A 301 100.00 -51.41 -5.70
C GLU A 301 100.40 -52.44 -4.64
N LEU A 302 100.01 -52.21 -3.38
CA LEU A 302 100.12 -53.20 -2.30
C LEU A 302 99.42 -54.53 -2.66
N SER A 303 98.27 -54.49 -3.35
CA SER A 303 97.61 -55.72 -3.83
C SER A 303 98.41 -56.46 -4.91
N LYS A 304 99.20 -55.77 -5.73
CA LYS A 304 100.12 -56.40 -6.70
C LYS A 304 101.33 -56.98 -5.99
N GLU A 305 101.89 -56.26 -5.02
CA GLU A 305 103.02 -56.73 -4.20
C GLU A 305 102.65 -57.96 -3.37
N VAL A 306 101.47 -57.99 -2.75
CA VAL A 306 100.96 -59.19 -2.06
C VAL A 306 100.82 -60.36 -3.04
N ALA A 307 100.35 -60.12 -4.27
CA ALA A 307 100.23 -61.18 -5.28
C ALA A 307 101.61 -61.69 -5.77
N THR A 308 102.61 -60.82 -5.95
CA THR A 308 103.98 -61.27 -6.32
C THR A 308 104.66 -61.99 -5.16
N LEU A 309 104.50 -61.53 -3.92
CA LEU A 309 104.99 -62.22 -2.73
C LEU A 309 104.34 -63.61 -2.54
N GLN A 310 103.04 -63.74 -2.81
CA GLN A 310 102.36 -65.05 -2.81
C GLN A 310 102.94 -65.99 -3.88
N GLN A 311 103.28 -65.47 -5.06
CA GLN A 311 103.94 -66.24 -6.12
C GLN A 311 105.37 -66.66 -5.71
N THR A 312 106.19 -65.77 -5.14
CA THR A 312 107.55 -66.13 -4.69
C THR A 312 107.52 -67.13 -3.54
N VAL A 313 106.59 -67.00 -2.58
CA VAL A 313 106.38 -68.00 -1.52
C VAL A 313 105.98 -69.36 -2.11
N THR A 314 105.11 -69.38 -3.13
CA THR A 314 104.71 -70.63 -3.81
C THR A 314 105.87 -71.30 -4.54
N LEU A 315 106.79 -70.52 -5.13
CA LEU A 315 108.02 -71.04 -5.75
C LEU A 315 108.99 -71.59 -4.68
N LEU A 316 109.28 -70.82 -3.63
CA LEU A 316 110.15 -71.25 -2.54
C LEU A 316 109.62 -72.48 -1.79
N GLN A 317 108.31 -72.68 -1.73
CA GLN A 317 107.70 -73.92 -1.23
C GLN A 317 108.02 -75.12 -2.12
N ARG A 318 107.98 -74.98 -3.45
CA ARG A 318 108.37 -76.03 -4.40
C ARG A 318 109.86 -76.33 -4.35
N ASP A 319 110.71 -75.31 -4.23
CA ASP A 319 112.16 -75.47 -4.08
C ASP A 319 112.49 -76.21 -2.78
N LYS A 320 111.81 -75.84 -1.67
CA LYS A 320 111.90 -76.56 -0.40
C LYS A 320 111.44 -78.01 -0.52
N GLU A 321 110.34 -78.29 -1.22
CA GLU A 321 109.89 -79.67 -1.48
C GLU A 321 110.92 -80.46 -2.31
N TYR A 322 111.48 -79.86 -3.36
CA TYR A 322 112.49 -80.50 -4.20
C TYR A 322 113.76 -80.83 -3.40
N LEU A 323 114.29 -79.87 -2.65
CA LEU A 323 115.46 -80.07 -1.78
C LEU A 323 115.18 -81.08 -0.66
N ASN A 324 113.98 -81.10 -0.09
CA ASN A 324 113.59 -82.13 0.89
C ASN A 324 113.58 -83.54 0.28
N ARG A 325 113.08 -83.71 -0.96
CA ARG A 325 113.10 -85.01 -1.66
C ARG A 325 114.54 -85.44 -1.94
N GLN A 326 115.38 -84.54 -2.45
CA GLN A 326 116.80 -84.80 -2.72
C GLN A 326 117.57 -85.15 -1.43
N ASN A 327 117.30 -84.45 -0.32
CA ASN A 327 117.91 -84.73 0.98
C ASN A 327 117.45 -86.08 1.56
N MET A 328 116.19 -86.46 1.35
CA MET A 328 115.68 -87.79 1.72
C MET A 328 116.36 -88.90 0.89
N GLU A 329 116.52 -88.70 -0.43
CA GLU A 329 117.26 -89.64 -1.28
C GLU A 329 118.73 -89.80 -0.84
N LEU A 330 119.40 -88.69 -0.50
CA LEU A 330 120.77 -88.72 -0.01
C LEU A 330 120.87 -89.40 1.36
N SER A 331 119.96 -89.09 2.30
CA SER A 331 119.88 -89.75 3.61
C SER A 331 119.71 -91.28 3.48
N VAL A 332 118.86 -91.74 2.56
CA VAL A 332 118.67 -93.18 2.29
C VAL A 332 119.92 -93.82 1.69
N ARG A 333 120.65 -93.11 0.82
CA ARG A 333 121.94 -93.60 0.29
C ARG A 333 123.04 -93.65 1.36
N CYS A 334 123.10 -92.65 2.24
CA CYS A 334 124.02 -92.64 3.38
C CYS A 334 123.76 -93.84 4.30
N ALA A 335 122.52 -94.05 4.73
CA ALA A 335 122.15 -95.21 5.55
C ALA A 335 122.50 -96.55 4.87
N HIS A 336 122.33 -96.67 3.54
CA HIS A 336 122.67 -97.91 2.84
C HIS A 336 124.18 -98.19 2.73
N GLU A 337 125.00 -97.14 2.60
CA GLU A 337 126.47 -97.27 2.65
C GLU A 337 126.97 -97.43 4.10
N GLU A 338 126.27 -96.90 5.10
CA GLU A 338 126.50 -97.15 6.53
C GLU A 338 126.22 -98.62 6.89
N ASP A 339 125.05 -99.17 6.53
CA ASP A 339 124.72 -100.60 6.69
C ASP A 339 125.78 -101.50 6.04
N ARG A 340 126.35 -101.07 4.91
CA ARG A 340 127.36 -101.79 4.14
C ARG A 340 128.73 -101.72 4.83
N LEU A 341 129.07 -100.55 5.38
CA LEU A 341 130.30 -100.34 6.15
C LEU A 341 130.27 -101.15 7.46
N GLU A 342 129.13 -101.18 8.16
CA GLU A 342 128.94 -102.04 9.34
C GLU A 342 129.08 -103.53 8.97
N ARG A 343 128.44 -104.00 7.89
CA ARG A 343 128.62 -105.37 7.38
C ARG A 343 130.08 -105.70 7.05
N LEU A 344 130.84 -104.76 6.49
CA LEU A 344 132.27 -104.92 6.24
C LEU A 344 133.12 -104.89 7.53
N GLN A 345 132.73 -104.12 8.54
CA GLN A 345 133.35 -104.15 9.87
C GLN A 345 133.13 -105.49 10.58
N VAL A 346 131.90 -106.04 10.53
CA VAL A 346 131.62 -107.38 11.09
C VAL A 346 132.52 -108.44 10.44
N GLN A 347 132.62 -108.45 9.11
CA GLN A 347 133.54 -109.36 8.39
C GLN A 347 135.02 -109.13 8.74
N LEU A 348 135.42 -107.89 9.03
CA LEU A 348 136.79 -107.57 9.49
C LEU A 348 137.05 -108.10 10.91
N GLU A 349 136.09 -107.99 11.83
CA GLU A 349 136.22 -108.55 13.19
C GLU A 349 136.13 -110.09 13.20
N GLU A 350 135.32 -110.71 12.34
CA GLU A 350 135.30 -112.17 12.14
C GLU A 350 136.64 -112.68 11.60
N THR A 351 137.23 -112.00 10.62
CA THR A 351 138.56 -112.35 10.07
C THR A 351 139.74 -111.96 10.97
N LYS A 352 139.54 -111.09 11.96
CA LYS A 352 140.46 -110.94 13.11
C LYS A 352 140.33 -112.12 14.07
N LYS A 353 139.13 -112.45 14.54
CA LYS A 353 138.89 -113.58 15.47
C LYS A 353 139.39 -114.91 14.89
N ALA A 354 139.09 -115.22 13.64
CA ALA A 354 139.57 -116.44 12.98
C ALA A 354 141.12 -116.50 12.90
N ARG A 355 141.79 -115.35 12.82
CA ARG A 355 143.25 -115.23 12.86
C ARG A 355 143.79 -115.40 14.27
N GLU A 356 143.14 -114.79 15.26
CA GLU A 356 143.46 -114.91 16.69
C GLU A 356 143.31 -116.36 17.16
N GLU A 357 142.20 -117.03 16.85
CA GLU A 357 142.01 -118.46 17.08
C GLU A 357 143.11 -119.32 16.44
N MET A 358 143.56 -119.00 15.23
CA MET A 358 144.67 -119.72 14.58
C MET A 358 146.01 -119.47 15.28
N TYR A 359 146.25 -118.25 15.77
CA TYR A 359 147.41 -117.95 16.62
C TYR A 359 147.34 -118.66 17.97
N GLU A 360 146.18 -118.72 18.62
CA GLU A 360 145.98 -119.48 19.86
C GLU A 360 146.21 -120.98 19.66
N LYS A 361 145.66 -121.57 18.58
CA LYS A 361 145.89 -122.99 18.21
C LYS A 361 147.37 -123.27 17.93
N TYR A 362 148.07 -122.35 17.26
CA TYR A 362 149.52 -122.43 17.04
C TYR A 362 150.32 -122.35 18.34
N VAL A 363 150.03 -121.38 19.22
CA VAL A 363 150.69 -121.22 20.53
C VAL A 363 150.43 -122.43 21.43
N SER A 364 149.19 -122.92 21.50
CA SER A 364 148.81 -124.11 22.27
C SER A 364 149.57 -125.34 21.81
N SER A 365 149.70 -125.55 20.49
CA SER A 365 150.47 -126.65 19.90
C SER A 365 151.97 -126.52 20.22
N ARG A 366 152.54 -125.32 20.06
CA ARG A 366 153.95 -125.02 20.40
C ARG A 366 154.24 -125.33 21.88
N ASP A 367 153.37 -124.90 22.78
CA ASP A 367 153.60 -125.00 24.22
C ASP A 367 153.32 -126.43 24.75
N HIS A 368 152.40 -127.16 24.11
CA HIS A 368 152.24 -128.60 24.31
C HIS A 368 153.52 -129.37 23.95
N TYR A 369 154.07 -129.15 22.75
CA TYR A 369 155.34 -129.79 22.35
C TYR A 369 156.51 -129.37 23.24
N LYS A 370 156.61 -128.09 23.63
CA LYS A 370 157.63 -127.60 24.59
C LYS A 370 157.56 -128.39 25.90
N THR A 371 156.35 -128.56 26.44
CA THR A 371 156.11 -129.30 27.69
C THR A 371 156.49 -130.79 27.55
N GLU A 372 156.20 -131.42 26.41
CA GLU A 372 156.65 -132.80 26.16
C GLU A 372 158.18 -132.94 26.16
N TYR A 373 158.90 -131.98 25.55
CA TYR A 373 160.37 -132.01 25.53
C TYR A 373 160.98 -131.71 26.91
N GLU A 374 160.41 -130.78 27.67
CA GLU A 374 160.86 -130.48 29.04
C GLU A 374 160.64 -131.67 29.98
N ASN A 375 159.52 -132.39 29.87
CA ASN A 375 159.28 -133.61 30.65
C ASN A 375 160.28 -134.73 30.31
N LYS A 376 160.50 -135.02 29.02
CA LYS A 376 161.47 -136.05 28.57
C LYS A 376 162.89 -135.75 29.11
N LEU A 377 163.30 -134.47 29.09
CA LEU A 377 164.58 -134.03 29.62
C LEU A 377 164.65 -134.17 31.16
N HIS A 378 163.53 -133.99 31.87
CA HIS A 378 163.44 -134.18 33.31
C HIS A 378 163.62 -135.66 33.70
N ASP A 379 162.90 -136.56 33.01
CA ASP A 379 162.96 -138.00 33.25
C ASP A 379 164.37 -138.57 33.03
N GLU A 380 165.07 -138.12 31.97
CA GLU A 380 166.45 -138.49 31.69
C GLU A 380 167.42 -138.00 32.79
N LEU A 381 167.26 -136.75 33.26
CA LEU A 381 168.08 -136.19 34.33
C LEU A 381 167.83 -136.85 35.68
N GLU A 382 166.61 -137.31 35.97
CA GLU A 382 166.31 -138.03 37.21
C GLU A 382 166.90 -139.45 37.19
N GLN A 383 166.82 -140.18 36.05
CA GLN A 383 167.51 -141.47 35.90
C GLN A 383 169.03 -141.36 36.10
N ILE A 384 169.66 -140.28 35.64
CA ILE A 384 171.10 -140.04 35.85
C ILE A 384 171.40 -139.89 37.34
N LYS A 385 170.70 -139.00 38.06
CA LYS A 385 170.86 -138.80 39.52
C LYS A 385 170.71 -140.10 40.32
N LEU A 386 169.70 -140.89 39.96
CA LEU A 386 169.37 -142.12 40.68
C LEU A 386 170.49 -143.17 40.56
N LYS A 387 171.17 -143.23 39.41
CA LYS A 387 172.39 -144.04 39.23
C LYS A 387 173.58 -143.48 40.01
N THR A 388 173.84 -142.16 39.97
CA THR A 388 175.00 -141.57 40.67
C THR A 388 174.95 -141.79 42.19
N ASN A 389 173.76 -141.71 42.79
CA ASN A 389 173.59 -141.98 44.22
C ASN A 389 173.92 -143.44 44.59
N GLN A 390 173.59 -144.41 43.74
CA GLN A 390 173.88 -145.83 43.98
C GLN A 390 175.39 -146.14 43.97
N GLU A 391 176.17 -145.43 43.16
CA GLU A 391 177.64 -145.56 43.13
C GLU A 391 178.30 -144.91 44.37
N ILE A 392 177.77 -143.77 44.83
CA ILE A 392 178.29 -143.06 46.02
C ILE A 392 178.17 -143.91 47.30
N ASP A 393 177.05 -144.60 47.51
CA ASP A 393 176.87 -145.43 48.71
C ASP A 393 177.67 -146.74 48.67
N GLN A 394 178.01 -147.27 47.49
CA GLN A 394 178.98 -148.37 47.37
C GLN A 394 180.38 -147.93 47.82
N LEU A 395 180.85 -146.77 47.37
CA LEU A 395 182.13 -146.20 47.78
C LEU A 395 182.20 -145.93 49.30
N ARG A 396 181.10 -145.43 49.90
CA ARG A 396 181.00 -145.18 51.35
C ARG A 396 181.08 -146.44 52.22
N ASN A 397 180.64 -147.58 51.70
CA ASN A 397 180.75 -148.85 52.42
C ASN A 397 182.15 -149.44 52.28
N ALA A 398 182.75 -149.40 51.08
CA ALA A 398 184.14 -149.81 50.86
C ALA A 398 185.16 -149.02 51.72
N SER A 399 184.97 -147.70 51.88
CA SER A 399 185.81 -146.88 52.76
C SER A 399 185.71 -147.26 54.25
N ARG A 400 184.57 -147.80 54.70
CA ARG A 400 184.34 -148.15 56.11
C ARG A 400 185.10 -149.42 56.51
N GLU A 401 185.08 -150.41 55.62
CA GLU A 401 185.82 -151.67 55.75
C GLU A 401 187.36 -151.51 55.72
N MET A 402 187.88 -150.44 55.12
CA MET A 402 189.30 -150.10 55.19
C MET A 402 189.68 -149.58 56.59
N TYR A 403 188.90 -148.65 57.13
CA TYR A 403 189.22 -147.93 58.37
C TYR A 403 189.29 -148.83 59.61
N GLU A 404 188.51 -149.92 59.62
CA GLU A 404 188.51 -150.91 60.71
C GLU A 404 189.70 -151.87 60.67
N ARG A 405 190.43 -151.97 59.55
CA ARG A 405 191.60 -152.87 59.41
C ARG A 405 192.92 -152.26 59.89
N GLU A 406 193.07 -150.93 59.92
CA GLU A 406 194.31 -150.28 60.35
C GLU A 406 194.36 -150.03 61.87
N ASN A 407 193.23 -149.72 62.51
CA ASN A 407 193.22 -148.90 63.73
C ASN A 407 193.32 -149.66 65.08
N ARG A 408 193.93 -150.86 65.09
CA ARG A 408 194.57 -151.43 66.30
C ARG A 408 195.51 -152.61 66.02
N LYS A 409 196.65 -152.31 65.39
CA LYS A 409 197.90 -153.07 65.57
C LYS A 409 198.80 -152.53 66.70
N GLU A 410 198.28 -151.58 67.49
CA GLU A 410 199.00 -150.90 68.58
C GLU A 410 198.29 -151.02 69.94
N ARG A 411 198.01 -152.25 70.37
CA ARG A 411 198.20 -152.74 71.75
C ARG A 411 197.92 -154.23 71.86
#